data_AF-A0A2N3IGV0-F1
#
_entry.id   AF-A0A2N3IGV0-F1
#
_cell.length_a   1.000
_cell.length_b   1.000
_cell.length_c   1.000
_cell.angle_alpha   90.00
_cell.angle_beta   90.00
_cell.angle_gamma   90.00
#
_symmetry.space_group_name_H-M   'P 1'
#
loop_
_entity.id
_entity.type
_entity.pdbx_description
1 polymer ?
#
loop_
_entity_poly.entity_id
_entity_poly.type
_entity_poly.pdbx_seq_one_letter_code
_entity_poly.pdbx_strand_id
1 'polypeptide(L)' 'MKNKGLRYYLNASFGVGNIGFLLCRRFYDRLTDFELGIGEGILFVFILTGAAYLIYCAINKQHPLQEKSLECQKND' A
#
# COMPACT_ATOMS: atom_id res chain seq x y z
N MET A 1 -0.87 6.80 21.28
CA MET A 1 -0.29 7.34 20.02
C MET A 1 -0.65 6.41 18.89
N LYS A 2 -1.75 6.71 18.17
CA LYS A 2 -2.41 5.76 17.25
C LYS A 2 -1.75 5.87 15.87
N ASN A 3 -0.77 4.98 15.61
CA ASN A 3 -0.02 4.66 14.38
C ASN A 3 -0.38 5.38 13.05
N LYS A 4 -0.34 6.71 13.00
CA LYS A 4 -0.50 7.48 11.75
C LYS A 4 0.58 7.13 10.72
N GLY A 5 1.81 6.85 11.19
CA GLY A 5 2.92 6.41 10.35
C GLY A 5 2.66 5.09 9.64
N LEU A 6 2.13 4.09 10.34
CA LEU A 6 1.86 2.76 9.75
C LEU A 6 0.86 2.82 8.59
N ARG A 7 -0.17 3.67 8.71
CA ARG A 7 -1.17 3.89 7.65
C ARG A 7 -0.55 4.55 6.42
N TYR A 8 0.35 5.51 6.65
CA TYR A 8 1.10 6.15 5.58
C TYR A 8 2.03 5.16 4.87
N TYR A 9 2.72 4.30 5.63
CA TYR A 9 3.55 3.22 5.10
C TYR A 9 2.74 2.22 4.25
N LEU A 10 1.53 1.83 4.69
CA LEU A 10 0.64 0.92 3.96
C LEU A 10 0.11 1.53 2.65
N ASN A 11 -0.18 2.82 2.63
CA ASN A 11 -0.61 3.50 1.42
C ASN A 11 0.58 3.75 0.47
N ALA A 12 1.73 4.15 1.03
CA ALA A 12 2.97 4.32 0.29
C ALA A 12 3.45 3.00 -0.32
N SER A 13 3.29 1.87 0.38
CA SER A 13 3.69 0.55 -0.13
C SER A 13 2.87 0.13 -1.35
N PHE A 14 1.59 0.54 -1.43
CA PHE A 14 0.79 0.33 -2.63
C PHE A 14 1.33 1.11 -3.83
N GLY A 15 1.66 2.39 -3.63
CA GLY A 15 2.25 3.24 -4.67
C GLY A 15 3.64 2.77 -5.10
N VAL A 16 4.52 2.48 -4.15
CA VAL A 16 5.88 1.96 -4.38
C VAL A 16 5.83 0.60 -5.07
N GLY A 17 4.89 -0.28 -4.70
CA GLY A 17 4.68 -1.56 -5.36
C GLY A 17 4.36 -1.42 -6.85
N ASN A 18 3.42 -0.54 -7.19
CA ASN A 18 3.05 -0.28 -8.58
C ASN A 18 4.16 0.39 -9.39
N ILE A 19 4.85 1.39 -8.82
CA ILE A 19 5.97 2.08 -9.47
C ILE A 19 7.14 1.11 -9.67
N GLY A 20 7.45 0.31 -8.64
CA GLY A 20 8.49 -0.72 -8.71
C GLY A 20 8.18 -1.75 -9.78
N PHE A 21 6.92 -2.16 -9.94
CA PHE A 21 6.51 -3.10 -10.98
C PHE A 21 6.72 -2.53 -12.39
N LEU A 22 6.36 -1.25 -12.60
CA LEU A 22 6.62 -0.55 -13.85
C LEU A 22 8.12 -0.42 -14.15
N LEU A 23 8.94 -0.18 -13.12
CA LEU A 23 10.39 -0.08 -13.26
C LEU A 23 11.03 -1.45 -13.53
N CYS A 24 10.61 -2.53 -12.85
CA CYS A 24 11.05 -3.89 -13.15
C CYS A 24 10.77 -4.25 -14.61
N ARG A 25 9.58 -3.92 -15.12
CA ARG A 25 9.24 -4.14 -16.53
C ARG A 25 10.03 -3.23 -17.49
N ARG A 26 10.37 -2.00 -17.08
CA ARG A 26 11.16 -1.06 -17.89
C ARG A 26 12.63 -1.46 -18.01
N PHE A 27 13.19 -2.08 -16.96
CA PHE A 27 14.56 -2.56 -16.87
C PHE A 27 14.67 -4.07 -17.09
N TYR A 28 13.64 -4.69 -17.68
CA TYR A 28 13.60 -6.14 -17.92
C TYR A 28 14.82 -6.63 -18.70
N ASP A 29 15.26 -5.86 -19.69
CA ASP A 29 16.45 -6.18 -20.50
C ASP A 29 17.79 -6.08 -19.74
N ARG A 30 17.80 -5.59 -18.50
CA ARG A 30 19.01 -5.31 -17.70
C ARG A 30 19.15 -6.21 -16.47
N LEU A 31 18.08 -6.88 -16.04
CA LEU A 31 18.06 -7.71 -14.82
C LEU A 31 18.03 -9.19 -15.20
N THR A 32 18.61 -10.03 -14.34
CA THR A 32 18.50 -11.49 -14.51
C THR A 32 17.08 -11.97 -14.20
N ASP A 33 16.59 -12.99 -14.90
CA ASP A 33 15.23 -13.54 -14.70
C ASP A 33 14.94 -13.92 -13.23
N PHE A 34 15.98 -14.30 -12.48
CA PHE A 34 15.88 -14.61 -11.06
C PHE A 34 15.62 -13.38 -10.18
N GLU A 35 16.37 -12.29 -10.40
CA GLU A 35 16.16 -11.02 -9.69
C GLU A 35 14.81 -10.40 -10.02
N LEU A 36 14.37 -10.57 -11.27
CA LEU A 36 13.10 -10.06 -11.75
C LEU A 36 11.92 -10.80 -11.12
N GLY A 37 11.99 -12.14 -11.06
CA GLY A 37 10.98 -12.96 -10.38
C GLY A 37 10.88 -12.67 -8.88
N ILE A 38 12.01 -12.48 -8.19
CA ILE A 38 12.01 -12.09 -6.77
C ILE A 38 11.43 -10.68 -6.59
N GLY A 39 11.84 -9.72 -7.44
CA GLY A 39 11.35 -8.35 -7.41
C GLY A 39 9.84 -8.27 -7.62
N GLU A 40 9.33 -8.91 -8.68
CA GLU A 40 7.90 -8.98 -8.96
C GLU A 40 7.11 -9.65 -7.83
N GLY A 41 7.64 -10.73 -7.25
CA GLY A 41 7.02 -11.42 -6.11
C GLY A 41 6.88 -10.51 -4.89
N ILE A 42 7.96 -9.81 -4.50
CA ILE A 42 7.95 -8.89 -3.35
C ILE A 42 6.99 -7.72 -3.63
N LEU A 43 7.04 -7.14 -4.83
CA LEU A 43 6.17 -6.04 -5.23
C LEU A 43 4.70 -6.47 -5.22
N PHE A 44 4.39 -7.68 -5.66
CA PHE A 44 3.04 -8.23 -5.65
C PHE A 44 2.49 -8.35 -4.21
N VAL A 45 3.30 -8.80 -3.25
CA VAL A 45 2.91 -8.85 -1.83
C VAL A 45 2.64 -7.45 -1.27
N PHE A 46 3.46 -6.46 -1.63
CA PHE A 46 3.25 -5.07 -1.22
C PHE A 46 1.96 -4.46 -1.79
N ILE A 47 1.67 -4.75 -3.07
CA ILE A 47 0.42 -4.32 -3.72
C ILE A 47 -0.79 -4.98 -3.06
N LEU A 48 -0.76 -6.30 -2.81
CA LEU A 48 -1.86 -7.01 -2.16
C LEU A 48 -2.10 -6.50 -0.74
N THR A 49 -1.05 -6.28 0.04
CA THR A 49 -1.16 -5.80 1.43
C THR A 49 -1.74 -4.38 1.47
N GLY A 50 -1.26 -3.49 0.58
CA GLY A 50 -1.81 -2.15 0.44
C GLY A 50 -3.26 -2.14 -0.06
N ALA A 51 -3.59 -2.99 -1.04
CA ALA A 51 -4.95 -3.12 -1.57
C ALA A 51 -5.93 -3.65 -0.52
N ALA A 52 -5.56 -4.70 0.21
CA ALA A 52 -6.37 -5.25 1.29
C ALA A 52 -6.65 -4.19 2.37
N TYR A 53 -5.66 -3.36 2.71
CA TYR A 53 -5.81 -2.24 3.63
C TYR A 53 -6.77 -1.17 3.09
N LEU A 54 -6.63 -0.78 1.82
CA LEU A 54 -7.52 0.19 1.17
C LEU A 54 -8.97 -0.31 1.07
N ILE A 55 -9.16 -1.59 0.71
CA ILE A 55 -10.47 -2.25 0.65
C ILE A 55 -11.10 -2.27 2.04
N TYR A 56 -10.32 -2.66 3.07
CA TYR A 56 -10.78 -2.64 4.45
C TYR A 56 -11.19 -1.23 4.91
N CYS A 57 -10.42 -0.19 4.56
CA CYS A 57 -10.80 1.20 4.84
C CYS A 57 -12.05 1.64 4.08
N ALA A 58 -12.20 1.24 2.81
CA ALA A 58 -13.36 1.56 1.98
C ALA A 58 -14.65 0.92 2.52
N ILE A 59 -14.60 -0.36 2.91
CA ILE A 59 -15.73 -1.07 3.53
C ILE A 59 -16.13 -0.40 4.85
N ASN A 60 -15.16 -0.02 5.67
CA ASN A 60 -15.43 0.63 6.97
C ASN A 60 -15.73 2.13 6.86
N LYS A 61 -15.84 2.70 5.64
CA LYS A 61 -16.03 4.14 5.39
C LYS A 61 -15.04 5.04 6.14
N GLN A 62 -13.86 4.51 6.47
CA GLN A 62 -12.79 5.26 7.11
C GLN A 62 -11.87 5.80 6.02
N HIS A 63 -11.56 7.10 6.07
CA HIS A 63 -10.58 7.65 5.16
C HIS A 63 -9.21 7.00 5.43
N PRO A 64 -8.52 6.49 4.40
CA PRO A 64 -7.24 5.79 4.56
C PRO A 64 -6.13 6.69 5.13
N LEU A 65 -6.30 8.01 5.01
CA LEU A 65 -5.34 9.04 5.46
C LEU A 65 -5.92 9.99 6.52
N GLN A 66 -7.24 10.04 6.68
CA GLN A 66 -7.87 10.82 7.73
C GLN A 66 -8.39 9.85 8.79
N GLU A 67 -7.76 9.92 9.97
CA GLU A 67 -8.47 9.62 11.20
C GLU A 67 -9.68 10.57 11.20
N LYS A 68 -10.85 10.10 10.73
CA LYS A 68 -12.08 10.75 11.18
C LYS A 68 -12.01 10.68 12.69
N SER A 69 -11.72 11.84 13.26
CA SER A 69 -12.30 12.35 14.50
C SER A 69 -13.45 11.44 14.94
N LEU A 70 -13.09 10.42 15.72
CA LEU A 70 -14.04 9.67 16.53
C LEU A 70 -14.26 10.45 17.85
N GLU A 71 -14.11 11.77 17.78
CA GLU A 71 -14.56 12.73 18.78
C GLU A 71 -15.87 13.41 18.35
N CYS A 72 -16.31 13.30 17.08
CA CYS A 72 -17.59 13.85 16.61
C CYS A 72 -18.70 12.80 16.44
N GLN A 73 -18.74 11.77 17.29
CA GLN A 73 -19.94 10.93 17.41
C GLN A 73 -20.21 10.44 18.85
N LYS A 74 -19.63 11.12 19.84
CA LYS A 74 -19.86 10.85 21.27
C LYS A 74 -20.19 12.13 22.05
N ASN A 75 -20.96 13.04 21.44
CA ASN A 75 -21.66 14.14 22.11
C ASN A 75 -22.53 14.84 21.04
N ASP A 76 -23.71 14.28 20.80
CA ASP A 76 -24.99 14.99 20.64
C ASP A 76 -26.10 13.95 20.42
#